data_AF-A0A951R5M3-F1
#
_entry.id   AF-A0A951R5M3-F1
#
_cell.length_a   1.000
_cell.length_b   1.000
_cell.length_c   1.000
_cell.angle_alpha   90.00
_cell.angle_beta   90.00
_cell.angle_gamma   90.00
#
_symmetry.space_group_name_H-M   'P 1'
#
loop_
_entity.id
_entity.type
_entity.pdbx_description
1 polymer ?
#
loop_
_entity_poly.entity_id
_entity_poly.type
_entity_poly.pdbx_seq_one_letter_code
_entity_poly.pdbx_strand_id
1 'polypeptide(L)'
;MESYRKNILEYLKKNIKKGYTLESLKWALVGQGYSKPSIERAISELNKELARNAPILKEKPVIKYEIFDENDNPIIIKNPWWKKIFKK
;
A
#
# COMPACT_ATOMS: atom_id res chain seq x y z
N MET A 1 -21.90 23.57 10.17
CA MET A 1 -20.60 23.31 9.51
C MET A 1 -20.09 21.88 9.74
N GLU A 2 -20.27 21.29 10.92
CA GLU A 2 -19.87 19.90 11.24
C GLU A 2 -20.28 18.85 10.19
N SER A 3 -21.52 18.93 9.71
CA SER A 3 -22.10 17.97 8.75
C SER A 3 -21.41 17.99 7.38
N TYR A 4 -21.04 19.18 6.88
CA TYR A 4 -20.47 19.34 5.55
C TYR A 4 -19.13 18.61 5.39
N ARG A 5 -18.24 18.76 6.38
CA ARG A 5 -16.93 18.09 6.38
C ARG A 5 -17.05 16.57 6.58
N LYS A 6 -17.99 16.14 7.44
CA LYS A 6 -18.27 14.71 7.66
C LYS A 6 -18.72 14.03 6.36
N ASN A 7 -19.58 14.69 5.58
CA ASN A 7 -20.06 14.16 4.31
C ASN A 7 -18.92 13.94 3.29
N ILE A 8 -17.98 14.88 3.20
CA ILE A 8 -16.80 14.75 2.33
C ILE A 8 -15.94 13.55 2.77
N LEU A 9 -15.68 13.42 4.07
CA LEU A 9 -14.89 12.31 4.61
C LEU A 9 -15.56 10.96 4.38
N GLU A 10 -16.87 10.84 4.62
CA GLU A 10 -17.61 9.60 4.36
C GLU A 10 -17.61 9.24 2.88
N TYR A 11 -17.80 10.22 2.00
CA TYR A 11 -17.72 10.03 0.56
C TYR A 11 -16.34 9.51 0.14
N LEU A 12 -15.25 10.14 0.62
CA LEU A 12 -13.89 9.70 0.32
C LEU A 12 -13.64 8.28 0.83
N LYS A 13 -13.97 7.99 2.11
CA LYS A 13 -13.81 6.65 2.70
C LYS A 13 -14.55 5.57 1.92
N LYS A 14 -15.81 5.82 1.56
CA LYS A 14 -16.64 4.86 0.83
C LYS A 14 -16.08 4.56 -0.55
N ASN A 15 -15.52 5.55 -1.24
CA ASN A 15 -15.02 5.36 -2.59
C ASN A 15 -13.57 4.86 -2.65
N ILE A 16 -12.71 5.19 -1.68
CA ILE A 16 -11.39 4.55 -1.58
C ILE A 16 -11.55 3.04 -1.35
N LYS A 17 -12.51 2.61 -0.51
CA LYS A 17 -12.83 1.19 -0.34
C LYS A 17 -13.27 0.49 -1.64
N LYS A 18 -13.77 1.24 -2.62
CA LYS A 18 -14.12 0.72 -3.95
C LYS A 18 -12.94 0.74 -4.94
N GLY A 19 -11.79 1.27 -4.55
CA GLY A 19 -10.59 1.34 -5.40
C GLY A 19 -10.45 2.62 -6.23
N TYR A 20 -11.24 3.66 -5.98
CA TYR A 20 -11.04 4.94 -6.66
C TYR A 20 -9.81 5.68 -6.13
N THR A 21 -9.11 6.39 -7.02
CA THR A 21 -7.96 7.23 -6.65
C THR A 21 -8.42 8.53 -5.98
N LEU A 22 -7.60 9.05 -5.06
CA LEU A 22 -7.87 10.33 -4.40
C LEU A 22 -8.06 11.48 -5.40
N GLU A 23 -7.28 11.48 -6.48
CA GLU A 23 -7.35 12.51 -7.53
C GLU A 23 -8.71 12.50 -8.25
N SER A 24 -9.20 11.32 -8.65
CA SER A 24 -10.53 11.20 -9.27
C SER A 24 -11.63 11.71 -8.35
N LEU A 25 -11.56 11.38 -7.06
CA LEU A 25 -12.55 11.81 -6.07
C LEU A 25 -12.48 13.31 -5.79
N LYS A 26 -11.27 13.90 -5.82
CA LYS A 26 -11.08 15.35 -5.71
C LYS A 26 -11.81 16.07 -6.84
N TRP A 27 -11.64 15.63 -8.10
CA TRP A 27 -12.34 16.22 -9.24
C TRP A 27 -13.86 16.02 -9.17
N ALA A 28 -14.32 14.86 -8.72
CA ALA A 28 -15.76 14.62 -8.52
C ALA A 28 -16.37 15.57 -7.48
N LEU A 29 -15.70 15.80 -6.36
CA LEU A 29 -16.16 16.72 -5.31
C LEU A 29 -16.13 18.19 -5.79
N VAL A 30 -15.11 18.58 -6.56
CA VAL A 30 -15.08 19.90 -7.20
C VAL A 30 -16.27 20.07 -8.16
N GLY A 31 -16.55 19.06 -8.99
CA GLY A 31 -17.71 19.06 -9.90
C GLY A 31 -19.06 19.12 -9.19
N GLN A 32 -19.16 18.60 -7.97
CA GLN A 32 -20.34 18.70 -7.10
C GLN A 32 -20.50 20.07 -6.42
N GLY A 33 -19.54 20.98 -6.59
CA GLY A 33 -19.57 22.33 -6.00
C GLY A 33 -18.94 22.42 -4.61
N TYR A 34 -18.19 21.41 -4.16
CA TYR A 34 -17.45 21.51 -2.90
C TYR A 34 -16.26 22.47 -3.02
N SER A 35 -16.02 23.27 -1.98
CA SER A 35 -14.89 24.20 -1.98
C SER A 35 -13.56 23.44 -1.95
N LYS A 36 -12.61 23.83 -2.82
CA LYS A 36 -11.26 23.23 -2.86
C LYS A 36 -10.57 23.16 -1.48
N PRO A 37 -10.60 24.24 -0.66
CA PRO A 37 -9.96 24.20 0.66
C PRO A 37 -10.61 23.18 1.61
N SER A 38 -11.93 22.98 1.54
CA SER A 38 -12.63 21.96 2.33
C SER A 38 -12.22 20.55 1.90
N ILE A 39 -12.08 20.30 0.60
CA ILE A 39 -11.67 19.01 0.06
C ILE A 39 -10.25 18.68 0.51
N GLU A 40 -9.31 19.61 0.39
CA GLU A 40 -7.91 19.40 0.78
C GLU A 40 -7.75 19.11 2.27
N ARG A 41 -8.50 19.83 3.13
CA ARG A 41 -8.52 19.57 4.57
C ARG A 41 -9.05 18.16 4.88
N ALA A 42 -10.12 17.73 4.20
CA ALA A 42 -10.67 16.39 4.38
C ALA A 42 -9.70 15.30 3.91
N ILE A 43 -8.99 15.50 2.80
CA ILE A 43 -7.96 14.58 2.32
C ILE A 43 -6.80 14.48 3.33
N SER A 44 -6.33 15.61 3.87
CA SER A 44 -5.27 15.61 4.88
C SER A 44 -5.65 14.82 6.14
N GLU A 45 -6.87 14.99 6.61
CA GLU A 45 -7.40 14.26 7.77
C GLU A 45 -7.56 12.77 7.48
N LEU A 46 -8.07 12.42 6.30
CA LEU A 46 -8.19 11.03 5.86
C LEU A 46 -6.82 10.34 5.82
N ASN A 47 -5.79 11.00 5.29
CA ASN A 47 -4.42 10.47 5.26
C ASN A 47 -3.87 10.26 6.69
N LYS A 48 -4.17 11.16 7.62
CA LYS A 48 -3.80 10.98 9.04
C LYS A 48 -4.50 9.78 9.65
N GLU A 49 -5.78 9.56 9.35
CA GLU A 49 -6.51 8.38 9.83
C GLU A 49 -5.98 7.08 9.20
N LEU A 50 -5.71 7.07 7.90
CA LEU A 50 -5.14 5.92 7.20
C LEU A 50 -3.75 5.58 7.74
N ALA A 51 -2.92 6.59 8.00
CA ALA A 51 -1.59 6.39 8.60
C ALA A 51 -1.67 5.80 10.02
N ARG A 52 -2.67 6.18 10.82
CA ARG A 52 -2.90 5.60 12.16
C ARG A 52 -3.39 4.14 12.08
N ASN A 53 -4.21 3.82 11.09
CA ASN A 53 -4.76 2.48 10.90
C ASN A 53 -3.86 1.56 10.07
N ALA A 54 -2.80 2.09 9.46
CA ALA A 54 -1.89 1.31 8.65
C ALA A 54 -1.22 0.24 9.53
N PRO A 55 -1.27 -1.04 9.14
CA PRO A 55 -0.58 -2.08 9.88
C PRO A 55 0.91 -1.79 9.84
N ILE A 56 1.57 -1.80 11.00
CA ILE A 56 3.03 -1.77 11.07
C ILE A 56 3.51 -3.07 10.41
N LEU A 57 4.04 -2.96 9.19
CA LEU A 57 4.63 -4.09 8.47
C LEU A 57 5.90 -4.52 9.21
N LYS A 58 5.74 -5.41 10.19
CA LYS A 58 6.84 -6.06 10.90
C LYS A 58 7.38 -7.20 10.03
N GLU A 59 7.94 -6.87 8.88
CA GLU A 59 8.70 -7.86 8.13
C GLU A 59 10.06 -8.02 8.81
N LYS A 60 10.40 -9.25 9.17
CA LYS A 60 11.75 -9.56 9.62
C LYS A 60 12.69 -9.33 8.43
N PRO A 61 13.88 -8.74 8.61
CA PRO A 61 14.85 -8.66 7.54
C PRO A 61 15.18 -10.08 7.06
N VAL A 62 14.92 -10.37 5.79
CA VAL A 62 15.31 -11.65 5.18
C VAL A 62 16.76 -11.52 4.75
N ILE A 63 17.67 -12.02 5.59
CA ILE A 63 19.10 -12.09 5.25
C ILE A 63 19.26 -13.18 4.17
N LYS A 64 19.62 -12.78 2.96
CA LYS A 64 20.00 -13.70 1.88
C LYS A 64 21.51 -13.90 1.95
N TYR A 65 21.96 -15.14 1.96
CA TYR A 65 23.38 -15.49 1.88
C TYR A 65 23.69 -15.96 0.46
N GLU A 66 24.65 -15.30 -0.18
CA GLU A 66 25.24 -15.73 -1.44
C GLU A 66 26.62 -16.33 -1.13
N ILE A 67 26.93 -17.48 -1.72
CA ILE A 67 28.23 -18.15 -1.52
C ILE A 67 29.07 -17.84 -2.76
N PHE A 68 30.23 -17.24 -2.55
CA PHE A 68 31.20 -16.91 -3.59
C PHE A 68 32.39 -17.87 -3.54
N ASP A 69 33.01 -18.14 -4.69
CA ASP A 69 34.28 -18.87 -4.78
C ASP A 69 35.50 -17.95 -4.59
N GLU A 70 36.71 -18.50 -4.63
CA GLU A 70 37.98 -17.75 -4.49
C GLU A 70 38.20 -16.69 -5.60
N ASN A 71 37.41 -16.75 -6.68
CA ASN A 71 37.47 -15.84 -7.82
C ASN A 71 36.23 -14.93 -7.90
N ASP A 72 35.51 -14.73 -6.79
CA ASP A 72 34.29 -13.91 -6.67
C ASP A 72 33.11 -14.33 -7.55
N ASN A 73 33.04 -15.59 -8.00
CA ASN A 73 31.90 -16.09 -8.77
C ASN A 73 30.82 -16.70 -7.85
N PRO A 74 29.53 -16.44 -8.11
CA PRO A 74 28.43 -17.00 -7.31
C PRO A 74 28.26 -18.50 -7.56
N ILE A 75 28.33 -19.30 -6.49
CA ILE A 75 28.19 -20.76 -6.55
C ILE A 75 26.70 -21.13 -6.56
N ILE A 76 26.21 -21.64 -7.70
CA ILE A 76 24.83 -22.13 -7.82
C ILE A 76 24.79 -23.62 -7.43
N ILE A 77 24.38 -23.90 -6.19
CA ILE A 77 24.16 -25.29 -5.74
C ILE A 77 22.92 -25.86 -6.44
N LYS A 78 23.11 -26.65 -7.50
CA LYS A 78 22.03 -27.33 -8.21
C LYS A 78 21.47 -28.45 -7.33
N ASN A 79 20.14 -28.56 -7.24
CA ASN A 79 19.52 -29.65 -6.50
C ASN A 79 19.88 -31.01 -7.13
N PRO A 80 20.35 -32.00 -6.35
CA PRO A 80 20.69 -33.31 -6.89
C PRO A 80 19.44 -34.03 -7.42
N TRP A 81 19.59 -34.68 -8.57
CA TRP A 81 18.53 -35.38 -9.30
C TRP A 81 17.80 -36.46 -8.47
N TRP A 82 18.51 -37.15 -7.57
CA TRP A 82 17.92 -38.15 -6.66
C TRP A 82 16.87 -37.60 -5.71
N LYS A 83 16.93 -36.32 -5.35
CA LYS A 83 15.95 -35.68 -4.46
C LYS A 83 14.55 -35.62 -5.08
N LYS A 84 14.45 -35.77 -6.41
CA LYS A 84 13.20 -35.85 -7.17
C LYS A 84 12.63 -37.27 -7.23
N ILE A 85 13.47 -38.29 -7.01
CA ILE A 85 13.12 -39.71 -7.15
C ILE A 85 12.64 -40.32 -5.82
N PHE A 86 13.19 -39.87 -4.69
CA PHE A 86 12.79 -40.35 -3.35
C PHE A 86 11.58 -39.62 -2.74
N LYS A 87 10.83 -38.85 -3.53
CA LYS A 87 9.65 -38.11 -3.08
C LYS A 87 8.34 -38.78 -3.53
N LYS A 88 8.30 -40.11 -3.49
CA LYS A 88 7.13 -40.96 -3.71
C LYS A 88 6.80 -41.70 -2.42
#